data_AF-A0A2D5VE50-F1
#
_entry.id   AF-A0A2D5VE50-F1
#
_cell.length_a   1.000
_cell.length_b   1.000
_cell.length_c   1.000
_cell.angle_alpha   90.00
_cell.angle_beta   90.00
_cell.angle_gamma   90.00
#
_symmetry.space_group_name_H-M   'P 1'
#
loop_
_entity.id
_entity.type
_entity.pdbx_description
1 polymer ?
#
loop_
_entity_poly.entity_id
_entity_poly.type
_entity_poly.pdbx_seq_one_letter_code
_entity_poly.pdbx_strand_id
1 'polypeptide(L)'
;MPNQLEAFRIGEQSRIGNRQVLNALIIALVVGIPLTFLIYLNLSYQYGAAVQSEISGMGRESFAYRLQLWLTSPTTTDYSVVGFMVLGFAITTLLLVIKTRFLWWPLYPVGYVLGVSPAEMVYIWVLVLISWLIKFAILKFGGLRAYRSATPFFAGLILGDYSMGCIWSIINAVFKITVYNMGWHPVVWW
;
A
#
# COMPACT_ATOMS: atom_id res chain seq x y z
N MET A 1 6.97 -3.99 -6.98
CA MET A 1 7.28 -5.25 -7.71
C MET A 1 7.43 -6.53 -6.85
N PRO A 2 7.00 -6.66 -5.57
CA PRO A 2 6.94 -7.97 -4.89
C PRO A 2 5.71 -8.83 -5.30
N ASN A 3 4.56 -8.18 -5.48
CA ASN A 3 3.26 -8.83 -5.73
C ASN A 3 3.22 -9.71 -7.00
N GLN A 4 3.82 -9.26 -8.10
CA GLN A 4 3.85 -10.05 -9.33
C GLN A 4 4.74 -11.30 -9.20
N LEU A 5 5.88 -11.18 -8.52
CA LEU A 5 6.78 -12.32 -8.27
C LEU A 5 6.16 -13.34 -7.33
N GLU A 6 5.37 -12.90 -6.35
CA GLU A 6 4.60 -13.78 -5.48
C GLU A 6 3.47 -14.50 -6.24
N ALA A 7 2.78 -13.83 -7.15
CA ALA A 7 1.78 -14.45 -8.02
C ALA A 7 2.39 -15.55 -8.91
N PHE A 8 3.58 -15.32 -9.46
CA PHE A 8 4.31 -16.35 -10.21
C PHE A 8 4.71 -17.54 -9.31
N ARG A 9 5.14 -17.28 -8.08
CA ARG A 9 5.51 -18.34 -7.12
C ARG A 9 4.31 -19.17 -6.66
N ILE A 10 3.14 -18.55 -6.50
CA ILE A 10 1.88 -19.25 -6.22
C ILE A 10 1.45 -20.10 -7.42
N GLY A 11 1.62 -19.58 -8.64
CA GLY A 11 1.41 -20.31 -9.89
C GLY A 11 2.24 -21.58 -9.99
N GLU A 12 3.54 -21.45 -9.67
CA GLU A 12 4.51 -22.55 -9.67
C GLU A 12 4.15 -23.64 -8.64
N GLN A 13 3.75 -23.25 -7.42
CA GLN A 13 3.30 -24.20 -6.38
C GLN A 13 1.97 -24.88 -6.71
N SER A 14 1.13 -24.27 -7.54
CA SER A 14 -0.21 -24.75 -7.90
C SER A 14 -0.24 -25.60 -9.18
N ARG A 15 0.91 -25.92 -9.78
CA ARG A 15 1.04 -26.60 -11.10
C ARG A 15 0.35 -25.87 -12.26
N ILE A 16 0.10 -24.57 -12.13
CA ILE A 16 -0.45 -23.74 -13.21
C ILE A 16 0.73 -23.24 -14.03
N GLY A 17 0.68 -23.38 -15.36
CA GLY A 17 1.79 -22.95 -16.20
C GLY A 17 2.04 -21.45 -16.07
N ASN A 18 3.30 -21.00 -15.93
CA ASN A 18 3.65 -19.58 -15.79
C ASN A 18 3.03 -18.69 -16.88
N ARG A 19 2.86 -19.22 -18.10
CA ARG A 19 2.19 -18.52 -19.21
C ARG A 19 0.69 -18.30 -18.97
N GLN A 20 0.01 -19.25 -18.33
CA GLN A 20 -1.42 -19.10 -18.00
C GLN A 20 -1.61 -18.04 -16.91
N VAL A 21 -0.74 -18.02 -15.90
CA VAL A 21 -0.76 -16.99 -14.84
C VAL A 21 -0.46 -15.61 -15.42
N LEU A 22 0.55 -15.50 -16.28
CA LEU A 22 0.89 -14.25 -16.96
C LEU A 22 -0.25 -13.76 -17.85
N ASN A 23 -0.88 -14.65 -18.63
CA ASN A 23 -2.02 -14.28 -19.48
C ASN A 23 -3.22 -13.83 -18.64
N ALA A 24 -3.54 -14.52 -17.55
CA ALA A 24 -4.62 -14.13 -16.65
C ALA A 24 -4.36 -12.74 -16.03
N LEU A 25 -3.12 -12.46 -15.60
CA LEU A 25 -2.73 -11.15 -15.09
C LEU A 25 -2.86 -10.04 -16.14
N ILE A 26 -2.41 -10.29 -17.37
CA ILE A 26 -2.53 -9.32 -18.47
C ILE A 26 -4.00 -9.04 -18.77
N ILE A 27 -4.84 -10.08 -18.88
CA ILE A 27 -6.27 -9.91 -19.14
C ILE A 27 -6.92 -9.12 -17.99
N ALA A 28 -6.60 -9.44 -16.74
CA ALA A 28 -7.13 -8.74 -15.58
C ALA A 28 -6.73 -7.25 -15.57
N LEU A 29 -5.49 -6.93 -15.97
CA LEU A 29 -5.03 -5.53 -16.07
C LEU A 29 -5.71 -4.78 -17.21
N VAL A 30 -5.72 -5.38 -18.41
CA VAL A 30 -6.27 -4.76 -19.63
C VAL A 30 -7.77 -4.54 -19.50
N VAL A 31 -8.50 -5.42 -18.83
CA VAL A 31 -9.94 -5.26 -18.60
C VAL A 31 -10.21 -4.41 -17.36
N GLY A 32 -9.46 -4.62 -16.26
CA GLY A 32 -9.69 -3.94 -14.99
C GLY A 32 -9.45 -2.44 -15.07
N ILE A 33 -8.35 -2.00 -15.68
CA ILE A 33 -7.98 -0.57 -15.72
C ILE A 33 -9.07 0.28 -16.42
N PRO A 34 -9.52 -0.05 -17.65
CA PRO A 34 -10.56 0.74 -18.31
C PRO A 34 -11.90 0.66 -17.57
N LEU A 35 -12.26 -0.50 -17.03
CA LEU A 35 -13.54 -0.69 -16.35
C LEU A 35 -13.60 0.14 -15.06
N THR A 36 -12.53 0.09 -14.25
CA THR A 36 -12.41 0.91 -13.04
C THR A 36 -12.42 2.39 -13.40
N PHE A 37 -11.75 2.80 -14.47
CA PHE A 37 -11.78 4.20 -14.92
C PHE A 37 -13.19 4.68 -15.28
N LEU A 38 -13.94 3.90 -16.07
CA LEU A 38 -15.30 4.24 -16.47
C LEU A 38 -16.27 4.27 -15.29
N ILE A 39 -16.19 3.28 -14.41
CA ILE A 39 -17.02 3.22 -13.19
C ILE A 39 -16.73 4.42 -12.31
N TYR A 40 -15.45 4.72 -12.07
CA TYR A 40 -15.05 5.84 -11.22
C TYR A 40 -15.48 7.19 -11.80
N LEU A 41 -15.34 7.37 -13.13
CA LEU A 41 -15.83 8.56 -13.82
C LEU A 41 -17.34 8.71 -13.63
N ASN A 42 -18.11 7.63 -13.86
CA ASN A 42 -19.56 7.66 -13.74
C ASN A 42 -20.01 7.98 -12.30
N LEU A 43 -19.38 7.35 -11.30
CA LEU A 43 -19.62 7.65 -9.88
C LEU A 43 -19.28 9.10 -9.53
N SER A 44 -18.18 9.63 -10.06
CA SER A 44 -17.78 11.02 -9.84
C SER A 44 -18.77 12.02 -10.44
N TYR A 45 -19.41 11.68 -11.57
CA TYR A 45 -20.48 12.48 -12.15
C TYR A 45 -21.78 12.41 -11.34
N GLN A 46 -22.15 11.24 -10.81
CA GLN A 46 -23.40 11.06 -10.06
C GLN A 46 -23.34 11.63 -8.63
N TYR A 47 -22.25 11.36 -7.90
CA TYR A 47 -22.10 11.73 -6.49
C TYR A 47 -21.37 13.06 -6.28
N GLY A 48 -20.92 13.70 -7.37
CA GLY A 48 -20.20 14.96 -7.35
C GLY A 48 -18.71 14.77 -7.03
N ALA A 49 -17.88 14.93 -8.05
CA ALA A 49 -16.43 14.76 -7.95
C ALA A 49 -15.82 15.62 -6.83
N ALA A 50 -16.34 16.84 -6.63
CA ALA A 50 -15.84 17.79 -5.67
C ALA A 50 -16.03 17.41 -4.19
N VAL A 51 -16.95 16.50 -3.86
CA VAL A 51 -17.31 16.16 -2.47
C VAL A 51 -16.79 14.77 -2.05
N GLN A 52 -16.78 13.80 -2.96
CA GLN A 52 -16.52 12.38 -2.60
C GLN A 52 -15.42 11.69 -3.41
N SER A 53 -14.83 12.32 -4.42
CA SER A 53 -13.78 11.66 -5.20
C SER A 53 -12.39 11.98 -4.65
N GLU A 54 -11.66 10.94 -4.24
CA GLU A 54 -10.24 11.04 -3.88
C GLU A 54 -9.39 11.67 -4.99
N ILE A 55 -9.74 11.43 -6.26
CA ILE A 55 -9.07 12.03 -7.42
C ILE A 55 -9.21 13.56 -7.41
N SER A 56 -10.37 14.10 -7.03
CA SER A 56 -10.53 15.56 -6.89
C SER A 56 -9.76 16.11 -5.70
N GLY A 57 -9.61 15.34 -4.62
CA GLY A 57 -8.74 15.68 -3.49
C GLY A 57 -7.27 15.80 -3.93
N MET A 58 -6.73 14.78 -4.60
CA MET A 58 -5.35 14.80 -5.12
C MET A 58 -5.13 15.89 -6.18
N GLY A 59 -6.14 16.13 -7.03
CA GLY A 59 -6.14 17.23 -7.99
C GLY A 59 -6.12 18.61 -7.31
N ARG A 60 -6.93 18.82 -6.25
CA ARG A 60 -6.90 20.06 -5.46
C ARG A 60 -5.57 20.25 -4.76
N GLU A 61 -5.00 19.22 -4.13
CA GLU A 61 -3.67 19.29 -3.51
C GLU A 61 -2.59 19.74 -4.50
N SER A 62 -2.58 19.16 -5.69
CA SER A 62 -1.55 19.45 -6.69
C SER A 62 -1.75 20.82 -7.36
N PHE A 63 -2.96 21.12 -7.81
CA PHE A 63 -3.24 22.29 -8.64
C PHE A 63 -3.74 23.51 -7.84
N ALA A 64 -4.64 23.30 -6.88
CA ALA A 64 -5.27 24.39 -6.14
C ALA A 64 -4.47 24.81 -4.89
N TYR A 65 -3.77 23.88 -4.24
CA TYR A 65 -2.91 24.22 -3.10
C TYR A 65 -1.48 24.47 -3.57
N ARG A 66 -0.78 23.49 -4.13
CA ARG A 66 0.66 23.64 -4.43
C ARG A 66 0.95 24.58 -5.60
N LEU A 67 0.36 24.33 -6.76
CA LEU A 67 0.65 25.13 -7.96
C LEU A 67 0.14 26.57 -7.81
N GLN A 68 -1.06 26.76 -7.29
CA GLN A 68 -1.60 28.10 -7.03
C GLN A 68 -0.72 28.88 -6.04
N LEU A 69 -0.24 28.25 -4.96
CA LEU A 69 0.72 28.88 -4.03
C LEU A 69 1.99 29.32 -4.75
N TRP A 70 2.59 28.46 -5.57
CA TRP A 70 3.82 28.81 -6.32
C TRP A 70 3.63 29.95 -7.31
N LEU A 71 2.45 30.06 -7.93
CA LEU A 71 2.12 31.10 -8.90
C LEU A 71 1.74 32.44 -8.23
N THR A 72 1.03 32.39 -7.11
CA THR A 72 0.48 33.60 -6.46
C THR A 72 1.39 34.17 -5.36
N SER A 73 2.25 33.34 -4.77
CA SER A 73 3.18 33.73 -3.71
C SER A 73 4.46 32.90 -3.86
N PRO A 74 5.36 33.29 -4.79
CA PRO A 74 6.62 32.58 -4.97
C PRO A 74 7.40 32.60 -3.66
N THR A 75 7.47 31.43 -3.02
CA THR A 75 8.21 31.24 -1.78
C THR A 75 9.69 31.16 -2.12
N THR A 76 10.50 31.92 -1.39
CA THR A 76 11.96 31.80 -1.48
C THR A 76 12.38 30.42 -0.99
N THR A 77 13.38 29.81 -1.63
CA THR A 77 13.88 28.49 -1.24
C THR A 77 14.30 28.50 0.23
N ASP A 78 13.63 27.70 1.06
CA ASP A 78 14.04 27.46 2.43
C ASP A 78 15.23 26.50 2.43
N TYR A 79 16.43 27.08 2.56
CA TYR A 79 17.68 26.33 2.60
C TYR A 79 17.73 25.33 3.77
N SER A 80 16.96 25.55 4.85
CA SER A 80 16.87 24.62 5.97
C SER A 80 16.19 23.33 5.54
N VAL A 81 15.06 23.43 4.82
CA VAL A 81 14.32 22.28 4.28
C VAL A 81 15.16 21.51 3.27
N VAL A 82 15.86 22.21 2.39
CA VAL A 82 16.79 21.59 1.43
C VAL A 82 17.92 20.85 2.16
N GLY A 83 18.48 21.45 3.22
CA GLY A 83 19.48 20.80 4.07
C GLY A 83 18.99 19.50 4.68
N PHE A 84 17.79 19.49 5.26
CA PHE A 84 17.18 18.28 5.81
C PHE A 84 16.85 17.23 4.73
N MET A 85 16.43 17.64 3.53
CA MET A 85 16.21 16.71 2.41
C MET A 85 17.52 16.03 1.99
N VAL A 86 18.60 16.79 1.84
CA VAL A 86 19.92 16.26 1.48
C VAL A 86 20.44 15.32 2.57
N LEU A 87 20.26 15.69 3.85
CA LEU A 87 20.63 14.85 4.98
C LEU A 87 19.83 13.55 5.01
N GLY A 88 18.50 13.60 4.81
CA GLY A 88 17.66 12.41 4.70
C GLY A 88 18.05 11.51 3.54
N PHE A 89 18.37 12.10 2.38
CA PHE A 89 18.89 11.38 1.22
C PHE A 89 20.25 10.72 1.50
N ALA A 90 21.17 11.43 2.17
CA ALA A 90 22.47 10.90 2.53
C ALA A 90 22.35 9.73 3.52
N ILE A 91 21.52 9.86 4.56
CA ILE A 91 21.28 8.79 5.55
C ILE A 91 20.65 7.57 4.88
N THR A 92 19.61 7.75 4.06
CA THR A 92 18.95 6.62 3.37
C THR A 92 19.89 5.91 2.41
N THR A 93 20.69 6.66 1.65
CA THR A 93 21.70 6.10 0.74
C THR A 93 22.79 5.36 1.50
N LEU A 94 23.25 5.93 2.62
CA LEU A 94 24.24 5.29 3.49
C LEU A 94 23.69 3.98 4.06
N LEU A 95 22.46 3.97 4.58
CA LEU A 95 21.78 2.75 5.06
C LEU A 95 21.62 1.70 3.95
N LEU A 96 21.33 2.13 2.72
CA LEU A 96 21.21 1.24 1.56
C LEU A 96 22.57 0.59 1.22
N VAL A 97 23.65 1.38 1.15
CA VAL A 97 25.01 0.89 0.87
C VAL A 97 25.52 -0.03 1.97
N ILE A 98 25.21 0.31 3.21
CA ILE A 98 25.50 -0.50 4.38
C ILE A 98 24.82 -1.86 4.28
N LYS A 99 23.54 -1.89 3.92
CA LYS A 99 22.79 -3.13 3.77
C LYS A 99 23.34 -4.01 2.65
N THR A 100 23.80 -3.42 1.54
CA THR A 100 24.35 -4.20 0.43
C THR A 100 25.72 -4.80 0.75
N ARG A 101 26.50 -4.19 1.66
CA ARG A 101 27.81 -4.71 2.09
C ARG A 101 27.77 -5.60 3.33
N PHE A 102 26.86 -5.37 4.27
CA PHE A 102 26.78 -6.09 5.54
C PHE A 102 25.42 -6.79 5.71
N LEU A 103 25.35 -8.04 5.25
CA LEU A 103 24.16 -8.91 5.38
C LEU A 103 23.72 -9.19 6.83
N TRP A 104 24.58 -8.90 7.82
CA TRP A 104 24.32 -9.20 9.23
C TRP A 104 23.73 -8.02 10.03
N TRP A 105 23.58 -6.83 9.44
CA TRP A 105 23.14 -5.65 10.18
C TRP A 105 21.59 -5.64 10.34
N PRO A 106 21.02 -5.52 11.56
CA PRO A 106 19.60 -5.74 11.83
C PRO A 106 18.72 -4.50 11.54
N LEU A 107 19.31 -3.37 11.17
CA LEU A 107 18.59 -2.13 10.88
C LEU A 107 18.05 -2.16 9.44
N TYR A 108 16.76 -2.49 9.31
CA TYR A 108 16.08 -2.50 8.02
C TYR A 108 15.74 -1.07 7.58
N PRO A 109 16.21 -0.59 6.40
CA PRO A 109 15.90 0.75 5.87
C PRO A 109 14.40 1.01 5.71
N VAL A 110 13.60 -0.06 5.58
CA VAL A 110 12.14 0.01 5.48
C VAL A 110 11.53 0.66 6.72
N GLY A 111 12.05 0.38 7.92
CA GLY A 111 11.54 1.03 9.15
C GLY A 111 11.83 2.53 9.20
N TYR A 112 12.96 2.95 8.62
CA TYR A 112 13.31 4.37 8.50
C TYR A 112 12.39 5.09 7.51
N VAL A 113 12.12 4.49 6.35
CA VAL A 113 11.23 5.07 5.33
C VAL A 113 9.78 5.13 5.82
N LEU A 114 9.30 4.09 6.52
CA LEU A 114 7.95 4.08 7.10
C LEU A 114 7.75 5.17 8.17
N GLY A 115 8.81 5.63 8.82
CA GLY A 115 8.74 6.72 9.81
C GLY A 115 8.61 8.13 9.21
N VAL A 116 8.83 8.29 7.90
CA VAL A 116 8.76 9.61 7.22
C VAL A 116 7.33 9.98 6.85
N SER A 117 6.46 8.99 6.62
CA SER A 117 5.05 9.20 6.30
C SER A 117 4.19 9.18 7.57
N PRO A 118 3.60 10.32 8.00
CA PRO A 118 2.80 10.37 9.23
C PRO A 118 1.60 9.43 9.21
N ALA A 119 0.97 9.24 8.04
CA ALA A 119 -0.18 8.36 7.88
C ALA A 119 0.22 6.87 7.97
N GLU A 120 1.29 6.47 7.29
CA GLU A 120 1.67 5.06 7.19
C GLU A 120 2.17 4.51 8.53
N MET A 121 2.89 5.33 9.32
CA MET A 121 3.42 4.87 10.60
C MET A 121 2.32 4.65 11.64
N VAL A 122 1.30 5.52 11.72
CA VAL A 122 0.22 5.44 12.71
C VAL A 122 -0.63 4.17 12.53
N TYR A 123 -0.89 3.76 11.30
CA TYR A 123 -1.75 2.59 11.04
C TYR A 123 -1.00 1.26 11.08
N ILE A 124 0.29 1.25 10.70
CA ILE A 124 1.00 0.00 10.44
C ILE A 124 1.81 -0.47 11.66
N TRP A 125 2.24 0.42 12.56
CA TRP A 125 3.19 0.06 13.63
C TRP A 125 2.68 -1.03 14.57
N VAL A 126 1.40 -0.96 15.00
CA VAL A 126 0.80 -1.96 15.89
C VAL A 126 0.72 -3.32 15.20
N LEU A 127 0.29 -3.36 13.93
CA LEU A 127 0.16 -4.58 13.15
C LEU A 127 1.54 -5.25 12.93
N VAL A 128 2.57 -4.43 12.68
CA VAL A 128 3.95 -4.92 12.57
C VAL A 128 4.46 -5.49 13.89
N LEU A 129 4.16 -4.82 15.01
CA LEU A 129 4.54 -5.31 16.35
C LEU A 129 3.86 -6.64 16.66
N ILE A 130 2.55 -6.74 16.41
CA ILE A 130 1.78 -7.98 16.58
C ILE A 130 2.33 -9.08 15.67
N SER A 131 2.59 -8.79 14.40
CA SER A 131 3.17 -9.75 13.45
C SER A 131 4.54 -10.26 13.93
N TRP A 132 5.39 -9.37 14.42
CA TRP A 132 6.69 -9.73 15.00
C TRP A 132 6.54 -10.62 16.24
N LEU A 133 5.61 -10.28 17.15
CA LEU A 133 5.37 -11.05 18.38
C LEU A 133 4.85 -12.46 18.05
N ILE A 134 3.88 -12.57 17.13
CA ILE A 134 3.34 -13.86 16.69
C ILE A 134 4.44 -14.70 16.02
N LYS A 135 5.22 -14.10 15.12
CA LYS A 135 6.35 -14.78 14.46
C LYS A 135 7.38 -15.25 15.48
N PHE A 136 7.71 -14.41 16.45
CA PHE A 136 8.64 -14.75 17.53
C PHE A 136 8.11 -15.91 18.37
N ALA A 137 6.83 -15.90 18.75
CA ALA A 137 6.20 -16.98 19.49
C ALA A 137 6.22 -18.30 18.70
N ILE A 138 5.85 -18.28 17.41
CA ILE A 138 5.86 -19.47 16.54
C ILE A 138 7.27 -20.07 16.44
N LEU A 139 8.28 -19.23 16.24
CA LEU A 139 9.66 -19.70 16.14
C LEU A 139 10.22 -20.20 17.47
N LYS A 140 9.90 -19.52 18.58
CA LYS A 140 10.39 -19.87 19.93
C LYS A 140 9.77 -21.16 20.47
N PHE A 141 8.47 -21.36 20.27
CA PHE A 141 7.74 -22.51 20.83
C PHE A 141 7.58 -23.67 19.84
N GLY A 142 7.51 -23.40 18.53
CA GLY A 142 7.21 -24.43 17.51
C GLY A 142 8.34 -24.71 16.51
N GLY A 143 9.44 -23.95 16.56
CA GLY A 143 10.58 -24.11 15.66
C GLY A 143 10.23 -23.95 14.17
N LEU A 144 11.12 -24.43 13.29
CA LEU A 144 10.99 -24.24 11.84
C LEU A 144 9.80 -25.02 11.23
N ARG A 145 9.40 -26.13 11.86
CA ARG A 145 8.29 -26.97 11.37
C ARG A 145 6.93 -26.28 11.58
N ALA A 146 6.71 -25.68 12.76
CA ALA A 146 5.50 -24.91 13.02
C ALA A 146 5.41 -23.63 12.16
N TYR A 147 6.55 -23.00 11.87
CA TYR A 147 6.58 -21.85 10.96
C TYR A 147 6.08 -22.22 9.55
N ARG A 148 6.54 -23.35 9.00
CA ARG A 148 6.08 -23.85 7.69
C ARG A 148 4.60 -24.21 7.68
N SER A 149 4.07 -24.78 8.76
CA SER A 149 2.64 -25.10 8.85
C SER A 149 1.75 -23.86 9.07
N ALA A 150 2.27 -22.80 9.69
CA ALA A 150 1.54 -21.55 9.89
C ALA A 150 1.57 -20.62 8.65
N THR A 151 2.52 -20.81 7.73
CA THR A 151 2.63 -20.03 6.50
C THR A 151 1.32 -19.98 5.67
N PRO A 152 0.64 -21.12 5.38
CA PRO A 152 -0.63 -21.07 4.63
C PRO A 152 -1.75 -20.35 5.38
N PHE A 153 -1.76 -20.35 6.72
CA PHE A 153 -2.75 -19.62 7.51
C PHE A 153 -2.65 -18.10 7.30
N PHE A 154 -1.43 -17.54 7.36
CA PHE A 154 -1.24 -16.10 7.12
C PHE A 154 -1.50 -15.71 5.67
N ALA A 155 -1.16 -16.59 4.72
CA ALA A 155 -1.53 -16.38 3.31
C ALA A 155 -3.06 -16.33 3.14
N GLY A 156 -3.78 -17.22 3.83
CA GLY A 156 -5.25 -17.21 3.87
C GLY A 156 -5.83 -15.97 4.54
N LEU A 157 -5.20 -15.48 5.61
CA LEU A 157 -5.62 -14.24 6.29
C LEU A 157 -5.51 -13.02 5.36
N ILE A 158 -4.38 -12.89 4.65
CA ILE A 158 -4.17 -11.82 3.67
C ILE A 158 -5.21 -11.92 2.54
N LEU A 159 -5.43 -13.13 2.01
CA LEU A 159 -6.43 -13.35 0.97
C LEU A 159 -7.86 -13.09 1.47
N GLY A 160 -8.15 -13.37 2.74
CA GLY A 160 -9.42 -13.08 3.39
C GLY A 160 -9.68 -11.58 3.46
N ASP A 161 -8.69 -10.79 3.85
CA ASP A 161 -8.78 -9.33 3.93
C ASP A 161 -9.14 -8.70 2.56
N TYR A 162 -8.41 -9.08 1.51
CA TYR A 162 -8.70 -8.62 0.14
C TYR A 162 -10.05 -9.11 -0.39
N SER A 163 -10.39 -10.39 -0.18
CA SER A 163 -11.65 -10.95 -0.69
C SER A 163 -12.86 -10.37 0.02
N MET A 164 -12.79 -10.12 1.32
CA MET A 164 -13.86 -9.51 2.10
C MET A 164 -14.12 -8.07 1.65
N GLY A 165 -13.07 -7.28 1.36
CA GLY A 165 -13.20 -5.95 0.77
C GLY A 165 -13.93 -5.95 -0.57
N CYS A 166 -13.63 -6.91 -1.44
CA CYS A 166 -14.33 -7.09 -2.72
C CYS A 166 -15.81 -7.47 -2.51
N ILE A 167 -16.09 -8.43 -1.61
CA ILE A 167 -17.46 -8.88 -1.33
C ILE A 167 -18.33 -7.73 -0.82
N TRP A 168 -17.83 -6.97 0.16
CA TRP A 168 -18.56 -5.82 0.69
C TRP A 168 -18.76 -4.71 -0.33
N SER A 169 -17.80 -4.49 -1.22
CA SER A 169 -17.92 -3.53 -2.31
C SER A 169 -19.04 -3.92 -3.29
N ILE A 170 -19.15 -5.21 -3.63
CA ILE A 170 -20.23 -5.74 -4.47
C ILE A 170 -21.58 -5.63 -3.77
N ILE A 171 -21.66 -5.98 -2.47
CA ILE A 171 -22.89 -5.86 -1.68
C ILE A 171 -23.37 -4.40 -1.64
N ASN A 172 -22.46 -3.44 -1.41
CA ASN A 172 -22.79 -2.02 -1.45
C ASN A 172 -23.32 -1.61 -2.83
N ALA A 173 -22.64 -2.01 -3.91
CA ALA A 173 -23.06 -1.69 -5.26
C ALA A 173 -24.46 -2.24 -5.63
N VAL A 174 -24.80 -3.44 -5.15
CA VAL A 174 -26.07 -4.12 -5.47
C VAL A 174 -27.21 -3.64 -4.57
N PHE A 175 -26.99 -3.59 -3.26
CA PHE A 175 -28.05 -3.33 -2.28
C PHE A 175 -28.17 -1.85 -1.87
N LYS A 176 -27.24 -0.98 -2.32
CA LYS A 176 -27.16 0.45 -1.96
C LYS A 176 -27.18 0.69 -0.45
N ILE A 177 -26.63 -0.25 0.33
CA ILE A 177 -26.51 -0.15 1.77
C ILE A 177 -25.18 0.52 2.07
N THR A 178 -25.14 1.50 2.98
CA THR A 178 -23.91 2.06 3.52
C THR A 178 -23.18 1.01 4.36
N VAL A 179 -22.40 0.16 3.68
CA VAL A 179 -21.48 -0.77 4.31
C VAL A 179 -20.26 -0.01 4.81
N TYR A 180 -19.65 -0.48 5.90
CA TYR A 180 -18.37 0.02 6.40
C TYR A 180 -17.39 0.28 5.25
N ASN A 181 -17.06 1.55 5.04
CA ASN A 181 -16.16 1.98 3.99
C ASN A 181 -14.74 1.56 4.39
N MET A 182 -14.26 0.45 3.82
CA MET A 182 -12.88 -0.02 3.98
C MET A 182 -11.86 0.81 3.17
N GLY A 183 -12.32 1.87 2.48
CA GLY A 183 -11.46 2.82 1.78
C GLY A 183 -10.68 3.70 2.75
N TRP A 184 -9.47 4.06 2.33
CA TRP A 184 -8.56 5.02 2.98
C TRP A 184 -9.13 6.44 2.95
N HIS A 185 -10.35 6.66 3.44
CA HIS A 185 -10.73 8.01 3.80
C HIS A 185 -9.88 8.40 5.01
N PRO A 186 -9.09 9.49 4.93
CA PRO A 186 -8.64 10.11 6.15
C PRO A 186 -9.91 10.40 6.94
N VAL A 187 -10.06 9.76 8.09
CA VAL A 187 -10.93 10.29 9.14
C VAL A 187 -10.48 11.73 9.28
N VAL A 188 -11.33 12.64 8.81
CA VAL A 188 -11.07 14.07 8.83
C VAL A 188 -10.99 14.44 10.29
N TRP A 189 -9.78 14.42 10.83
CA TRP A 189 -9.45 14.88 12.16
C TRP A 189 -9.15 16.38 12.17
N TRP A 190 -9.72 17.15 11.23
CA TRP A 190 -9.77 18.61 11.24
C TRP A 190 -11.04 19.10 10.54
#